data_AF-A0A1I6U510-F1
#
_entry.id   AF-A0A1I6U510-F1
#
_cell.length_a   1.000
_cell.length_b   1.000
_cell.length_c   1.000
_cell.angle_alpha   90.00
_cell.angle_beta   90.00
_cell.angle_gamma   90.00
#
_symmetry.space_group_name_H-M   'P 1'
#
loop_
_entity.id
_entity.type
_entity.pdbx_description
1 polymer ?
#
loop_
_entity_poly.entity_id
_entity_poly.type
_entity_poly.pdbx_seq_one_letter_code
_entity_poly.pdbx_strand_id
1 'polypeptide(L)' 'MKLITAQYEEKEDYYINELTTEEIKDMMVNLKENWALIEPETQKLLVQSMFRQITIKKESDKWSVVQMLTV' A
#
# COMPACT_ATOMS: atom_id res chain seq x y z
N MET A 1 -12.37 -24.99 33.73
CA MET A 1 -11.47 -24.25 32.82
C MET A 1 -11.95 -24.45 31.39
N LYS A 2 -12.60 -23.45 30.82
CA LYS A 2 -12.81 -23.20 29.37
C LYS A 2 -13.78 -22.03 29.23
N LEU A 3 -13.65 -21.29 28.13
CA LEU A 3 -14.35 -20.06 27.73
C LEU A 3 -13.55 -18.77 28.00
N ILE A 4 -12.33 -18.71 27.45
CA ILE A 4 -11.63 -17.45 27.12
C ILE A 4 -11.33 -17.46 25.61
N THR A 5 -12.34 -17.79 24.80
CA THR A 5 -12.21 -17.88 23.33
C THR A 5 -13.45 -17.32 22.63
N ALA A 6 -14.08 -16.30 23.22
CA ALA A 6 -15.24 -15.62 22.63
C ALA A 6 -15.07 -14.10 22.54
N GLN A 7 -13.85 -13.58 22.72
CA GLN A 7 -13.58 -12.13 22.70
C GLN A 7 -12.63 -11.68 21.59
N TYR A 8 -12.16 -12.59 20.73
CA TYR A 8 -11.22 -12.25 19.65
C TYR A 8 -11.83 -12.29 18.24
N GLU A 9 -13.11 -12.64 18.09
CA GLU A 9 -13.77 -12.75 16.76
C GLU A 9 -14.59 -11.52 16.36
N GLU A 10 -14.59 -10.43 17.15
CA GLU A 10 -15.59 -9.34 16.99
C GLU A 10 -15.00 -7.96 16.66
N LYS A 11 -13.78 -7.87 16.12
CA LYS A 11 -13.18 -6.58 15.67
C LYS A 11 -12.41 -6.64 14.36
N GLU A 12 -12.78 -7.53 13.43
CA GLU A 12 -12.59 -7.23 12.01
C GLU A 12 -13.73 -6.31 11.55
N ASP A 13 -13.83 -5.14 12.20
CA ASP A 13 -14.63 -4.03 11.72
C ASP A 13 -14.09 -3.68 10.34
N TYR A 14 -14.81 -4.19 9.34
CA TYR A 14 -14.94 -3.66 7.99
C TYR A 14 -14.43 -2.22 7.90
N TYR A 15 -13.16 -2.05 7.53
CA TYR A 15 -12.73 -0.81 6.89
C TYR A 15 -13.40 -0.82 5.51
N ILE A 16 -14.68 -0.44 5.46
CA ILE A 16 -15.27 0.08 4.24
C ILE A 16 -14.44 1.34 3.98
N ASN A 17 -13.46 1.24 3.08
CA ASN A 17 -12.84 2.41 2.51
C ASN A 17 -13.97 3.25 1.91
N GLU A 18 -14.34 4.35 2.57
CA GLU A 18 -15.33 5.31 2.08
C GLU A 18 -14.82 6.15 0.90
N LEU A 19 -13.74 5.71 0.23
CA LEU A 19 -13.18 6.36 -0.93
C LEU A 19 -13.64 5.62 -2.19
N THR A 20 -14.32 6.34 -3.05
CA THR A 20 -14.65 5.88 -4.40
C THR A 20 -13.37 5.62 -5.21
N THR A 21 -13.51 4.81 -6.25
CA THR A 21 -12.37 4.51 -7.15
C THR A 21 -11.83 5.78 -7.81
N GLU A 22 -12.72 6.74 -8.09
CA GLU A 22 -12.42 8.06 -8.64
C GLU A 22 -11.58 8.89 -7.67
N GLU A 23 -11.97 8.95 -6.39
CA GLU A 23 -11.21 9.68 -5.37
C GLU A 23 -9.80 9.10 -5.17
N ILE A 24 -9.68 7.77 -5.19
CA ILE A 24 -8.37 7.11 -5.13
C ILE A 24 -7.52 7.49 -6.34
N LYS A 25 -8.10 7.52 -7.55
CA LYS A 25 -7.38 7.94 -8.76
C LYS A 25 -6.90 9.38 -8.64
N ASP A 26 -7.76 10.29 -8.18
CA ASP A 26 -7.41 11.70 -8.04
C ASP A 26 -6.31 11.91 -6.99
N MET A 27 -6.38 11.18 -5.87
CA MET A 27 -5.31 11.16 -4.87
C MET A 27 -3.98 10.66 -5.46
N MET A 28 -4.00 9.59 -6.26
CA MET A 28 -2.79 9.05 -6.90
C MET A 28 -2.24 9.98 -7.98
N VAL A 29 -3.09 10.69 -8.73
CA VAL A 29 -2.67 11.70 -9.70
C VAL A 29 -1.99 12.87 -8.97
N ASN A 30 -2.60 13.39 -7.92
CA ASN A 30 -2.01 14.46 -7.12
C ASN A 30 -0.66 14.04 -6.51
N LEU A 31 -0.58 12.83 -5.96
CA LEU A 31 0.67 12.28 -5.43
C LEU A 31 1.76 12.19 -6.51
N LYS A 32 1.41 11.76 -7.73
CA LYS A 32 2.34 11.67 -8.87
C LYS A 32 2.85 13.05 -9.27
N GLU A 33 1.97 14.04 -9.38
CA GLU A 33 2.34 15.41 -9.80
C GLU A 33 3.25 16.10 -8.77
N ASN A 34 3.02 15.83 -7.49
CA ASN A 34 3.76 16.45 -6.40
C ASN A 34 4.87 15.56 -5.84
N TRP A 35 5.15 14.40 -6.45
CA TRP A 35 6.11 13.41 -5.94
C TRP A 35 7.49 14.02 -5.67
N ALA A 36 7.98 14.85 -6.58
CA ALA A 36 9.28 15.51 -6.49
C ALA A 36 9.40 16.51 -5.34
N LEU A 37 8.27 16.95 -4.77
CA LEU A 37 8.22 17.89 -3.63
C LEU A 37 8.30 17.17 -2.28
N ILE A 38 8.15 15.83 -2.26
CA ILE A 38 8.20 15.00 -1.06
C ILE A 38 9.65 14.63 -0.79
N GLU A 39 10.07 14.69 0.48
CA GLU A 39 11.42 14.28 0.87
C GLU A 39 11.66 12.79 0.54
N PRO A 40 12.87 12.41 0.09
CA PRO A 40 13.17 11.04 -0.32
C PRO A 40 12.86 9.95 0.73
N GLU A 41 13.05 10.26 2.02
CA GLU A 41 12.73 9.29 3.09
C GLU A 41 11.22 9.11 3.24
N THR A 42 10.44 10.18 3.12
CA THR A 42 8.97 10.11 3.15
C THR A 42 8.42 9.38 1.92
N GLN A 43 8.99 9.61 0.74
CA GLN A 43 8.67 8.84 -0.47
C GLN A 43 8.83 7.34 -0.24
N LYS A 44 9.94 6.93 0.38
CA LYS A 44 10.24 5.54 0.70
C LYS A 44 9.24 4.96 1.70
N LEU A 45 8.90 5.68 2.76
CA LEU A 45 7.89 5.24 3.74
C LEU A 45 6.51 5.08 3.10
N LEU A 46 6.12 5.98 2.20
CA LEU A 46 4.84 5.87 1.47
C LEU A 46 4.80 4.60 0.62
N VAL A 47 5.84 4.33 -0.17
CA VAL A 47 5.95 3.09 -0.96
C VAL A 47 5.90 1.87 -0.04
N GLN A 48 6.62 1.88 1.08
CA GLN A 48 6.60 0.76 2.04
C GLN A 48 5.23 0.55 2.71
N SER A 49 4.46 1.63 2.91
CA SER A 49 3.10 1.51 3.46
C SER A 49 2.09 0.92 2.48
N MET A 50 2.30 1.13 1.17
CA MET A 50 1.42 0.61 0.12
C MET A 50 1.80 -0.79 -0.34
N PHE A 51 3.09 -1.15 -0.24
CA PHE A 51 3.63 -2.39 -0.77
C PHE A 51 4.34 -3.20 0.30
N ARG A 52 3.83 -4.42 0.54
CA ARG A 52 4.48 -5.41 1.39
C ARG A 52 5.77 -5.97 0.75
N GLN A 53 5.81 -6.11 -0.57
CA GLN A 53 7.00 -6.56 -1.29
C GLN A 53 6.97 -6.08 -2.75
N ILE A 54 8.12 -5.63 -3.26
CA ILE A 54 8.32 -5.38 -4.70
C ILE A 54 9.61 -6.10 -5.13
N THR A 55 9.50 -6.98 -6.12
CA THR A 55 10.64 -7.68 -6.73
C THR A 55 10.92 -7.07 -8.09
N ILE A 56 12.08 -6.44 -8.24
CA ILE A 56 12.53 -5.83 -9.50
C ILE A 56 13.70 -6.65 -10.04
N LYS A 57 13.65 -7.02 -11.32
CA LYS A 57 14.71 -7.75 -12.01
C LYS A 57 15.35 -6.85 -13.05
N LYS A 58 16.68 -6.87 -13.10
CA LYS A 58 17.43 -6.22 -14.18
C LYS A 58 17.59 -7.21 -15.33
N GLU A 59 16.96 -6.92 -16.46
CA GLU A 59 17.09 -7.68 -17.70
C GLU A 59 17.94 -6.84 -18.67
N SER A 60 19.24 -7.13 -18.66
CA SER A 60 20.28 -6.44 -19.44
C SER A 60 20.27 -4.92 -19.19
N ASP A 61 19.54 -4.15 -20.01
CA ASP A 61 19.49 -2.69 -20.00
C ASP A 61 18.16 -2.14 -19.44
N LYS A 62 17.26 -3.02 -18.99
CA LYS A 62 15.93 -2.63 -18.50
C LYS A 62 15.68 -3.17 -17.10
N TRP A 63 14.93 -2.41 -16.32
CA TRP A 63 14.38 -2.85 -15.04
C TRP A 63 12.92 -3.23 -15.25
N SER A 64 12.54 -4.43 -14.82
CA SER A 64 11.16 -4.90 -14.87
C SER A 64 10.67 -5.29 -13.47
N VAL A 65 9.44 -4.90 -13.15
CA VAL A 65 8.77 -5.37 -11.92
C VAL A 65 8.24 -6.77 -12.20
N VAL A 66 8.74 -7.76 -11.48
CA VAL A 66 8.38 -9.17 -11.66
C VAL A 66 7.31 -9.61 -10.67
N GLN A 67 7.28 -8.97 -9.49
CA GLN A 67 6.30 -9.27 -8.45
C GLN A 67 6.00 -8.02 -7.64
N MET A 68 4.73 -7.85 -7.28
CA MET A 68 4.25 -6.78 -6.43
C MET A 68 3.22 -7.37 -5.48
N LEU A 69 3.49 -7.28 -4.18
CA LEU A 69 2.57 -7.62 -3.09
C LEU A 69 2.21 -6.32 -2.39
N THR A 70 0.95 -5.93 -2.43
CA THR A 70 0.42 -4.82 -1.65
C THR A 70 0.14 -5.26 -0.22
N VAL A 71 0.04 -4.29 0.71
CA VAL A 71 -0.50 -4.55 2.06
C VAL A 71 -1.99 -4.83 1.97
#